data_AF-A0A2P8K7Y5-F1
#
_entry.id   AF-A0A2P8K7Y5-F1
#
_cell.length_a   1.000
_cell.length_b   1.000
_cell.length_c   1.000
_cell.angle_alpha   90.00
_cell.angle_beta   90.00
_cell.angle_gamma   90.00
#
_symmetry.space_group_name_H-M   'P 1'
#
loop_
_entity.id
_entity.type
_entity.pdbx_description
1 polymer ?
#
loop_
_entity_poly.entity_id
_entity_poly.type
_entity_poly.pdbx_seq_one_letter_code
_entity_poly.pdbx_strand_id
1 'polypeptide(L)'
;MSIVLPQPMKTAAASLGVQQIVSAFKPAFPHLRVLRDLVIPMPEGCAVRSARIDAVLVCESGVYLFEIKSWRNAFVYRKQAEPAPPRWFLRLDGCTKAREIGDPAWQGGHKAARLRKLLPDDLRLQCFVLLPCDGVKLEGAIPAAILTRQDLPYIARLARNNGRRSARPCRLLDTAGIEQTVQRLIDIQGELTLEQHLQDCRERFERAPALSREGASR
;
A
#
# COMPACT_ATOMS: atom_id res chain seq x y z
N MET A 1 -24.16 5.22 21.54
CA MET A 1 -24.05 3.84 21.03
C MET A 1 -22.74 3.71 20.28
N SER A 2 -21.76 3.07 20.91
CA SER A 2 -20.43 2.85 20.34
C SER A 2 -20.49 1.70 19.35
N ILE A 3 -20.25 1.99 18.07
CA ILE A 3 -20.13 0.95 17.04
C ILE A 3 -18.71 0.41 17.12
N VAL A 4 -18.61 -0.79 17.70
CA VAL A 4 -17.43 -1.65 17.63
C VAL A 4 -17.13 -1.90 16.16
N LEU A 5 -16.00 -1.37 15.67
CA LEU A 5 -15.50 -1.68 14.34
C LEU A 5 -14.98 -3.13 14.35
N PRO A 6 -15.49 -4.03 13.49
CA PRO A 6 -14.87 -5.34 13.33
C PRO A 6 -13.50 -5.16 12.66
N GLN A 7 -12.43 -5.49 13.39
CA GLN A 7 -11.18 -6.01 12.81
C GLN A 7 -11.11 -7.48 13.27
N PRO A 8 -10.81 -8.49 12.41
CA PRO A 8 -9.96 -8.43 11.23
C PRO A 8 -10.53 -9.17 9.99
N MET A 9 -11.11 -8.46 9.01
CA MET A 9 -11.36 -9.00 7.66
C MET A 9 -10.18 -8.81 6.69
N LYS A 10 -8.98 -8.44 7.19
CA LYS A 10 -7.83 -8.11 6.34
C LYS A 10 -7.17 -9.32 5.66
N THR A 11 -7.40 -10.55 6.11
CA THR A 11 -6.73 -11.74 5.55
C THR A 11 -7.28 -12.18 4.20
N ALA A 12 -8.60 -12.15 3.99
CA ALA A 12 -9.21 -12.65 2.74
C ALA A 12 -8.89 -11.73 1.55
N ALA A 13 -9.06 -10.41 1.70
CA ALA A 13 -8.74 -9.46 0.65
C ALA A 13 -7.24 -9.39 0.37
N ALA A 14 -6.38 -9.43 1.41
CA ALA A 14 -4.94 -9.47 1.23
C ALA A 14 -4.50 -10.76 0.52
N SER A 15 -5.04 -11.92 0.91
CA SER A 15 -4.74 -13.19 0.24
C SER A 15 -5.18 -13.20 -1.22
N LEU A 16 -6.39 -12.69 -1.51
CA LEU A 16 -6.89 -12.53 -2.87
C LEU A 16 -5.98 -11.59 -3.69
N GLY A 17 -5.61 -10.43 -3.13
CA GLY A 17 -4.73 -9.48 -3.78
C GLY A 17 -3.36 -10.09 -4.10
N VAL A 18 -2.75 -10.81 -3.17
CA VAL A 18 -1.48 -11.51 -3.43
C VAL A 18 -1.61 -12.58 -4.52
N GLN A 19 -2.69 -13.37 -4.50
CA GLN A 19 -2.94 -14.35 -5.57
C GLN A 19 -3.05 -13.68 -6.95
N GLN A 20 -3.76 -12.56 -7.03
CA GLN A 20 -3.91 -11.78 -8.26
C GLN A 20 -2.57 -11.18 -8.72
N ILE A 21 -1.77 -10.63 -7.79
CA ILE A 21 -0.42 -10.10 -8.09
C ILE A 21 0.47 -11.22 -8.67
N VAL A 22 0.55 -12.36 -8.00
CA VAL A 22 1.37 -13.50 -8.46
C VAL A 22 0.89 -13.97 -9.83
N SER A 23 -0.42 -14.14 -10.02
CA SER A 23 -1.00 -14.58 -11.29
C SER A 23 -0.68 -13.62 -12.44
N ALA A 24 -0.66 -12.31 -12.19
CA ALA A 24 -0.40 -11.30 -13.21
C ALA A 24 1.09 -11.12 -13.53
N PHE A 25 1.97 -11.22 -12.52
CA PHE A 25 3.40 -10.97 -12.67
C PHE A 25 4.20 -12.20 -13.08
N LYS A 26 3.82 -13.41 -12.68
CA LYS A 26 4.55 -14.65 -12.99
C LYS A 26 4.80 -14.88 -14.48
N PRO A 27 3.87 -14.58 -15.41
CA PRO A 27 4.14 -14.68 -16.85
C PRO A 27 5.23 -13.72 -17.35
N ALA A 28 5.39 -12.56 -16.69
CA ALA A 28 6.38 -11.55 -17.05
C ALA A 28 7.71 -11.71 -16.31
N PHE A 29 7.74 -12.43 -15.19
CA PHE A 29 8.91 -12.56 -14.31
C PHE A 29 8.99 -14.00 -13.80
N PRO A 30 9.77 -14.88 -14.46
CA PRO A 30 9.92 -16.28 -14.07
C PRO A 30 10.44 -16.45 -12.64
N HIS A 31 11.32 -15.54 -12.21
CA HIS A 31 11.81 -15.47 -10.84
C HIS A 31 11.21 -14.26 -10.14
N LEU A 32 10.32 -14.53 -9.18
CA LEU A 32 9.78 -13.50 -8.30
C LEU A 32 9.63 -14.04 -6.88
N ARG A 33 9.60 -13.11 -5.93
CA ARG A 33 9.31 -13.37 -4.51
C ARG A 33 8.24 -12.40 -4.04
N VAL A 34 7.34 -12.88 -3.19
CA VAL A 34 6.34 -12.03 -2.55
C VAL A 34 6.43 -12.20 -1.05
N LEU A 35 6.76 -11.12 -0.35
CA LEU A 35 6.63 -11.02 1.10
C LEU A 35 5.24 -10.48 1.43
N ARG A 36 4.62 -11.05 2.46
CA ARG A 36 3.32 -10.61 2.98
C ARG A 36 3.52 -9.93 4.31
N ASP A 37 2.73 -8.88 4.55
CA ASP A 37 2.67 -8.19 5.84
C ASP A 37 4.05 -7.72 6.36
N LEU A 38 4.93 -7.27 5.46
CA LEU A 38 6.26 -6.78 5.82
C LEU A 38 6.12 -5.58 6.77
N VAL A 39 6.75 -5.66 7.94
CA VAL A 39 6.77 -4.55 8.91
C VAL A 39 8.11 -3.83 8.80
N ILE A 40 8.07 -2.52 8.56
CA ILE A 40 9.28 -1.69 8.47
C ILE A 40 9.35 -0.68 9.62
N PRO A 41 10.56 -0.32 10.10
CA PRO A 41 10.72 0.72 11.10
C PRO A 41 10.40 2.09 10.50
N MET A 42 9.63 2.90 11.23
CA MET A 42 9.37 4.29 10.87
C MET A 42 10.41 5.22 11.52
N PRO A 43 10.66 6.42 10.94
CA PRO A 43 11.53 7.41 11.57
C PRO A 43 11.07 7.80 12.97
N GLU A 44 12.01 8.25 13.80
CA GLU A 44 11.72 8.83 15.11
C GLU A 44 10.69 9.98 15.00
N GLY A 45 9.86 10.14 16.03
CA GLY A 45 8.77 11.11 16.05
C GLY A 45 7.51 10.68 15.29
N CYS A 46 7.52 9.56 14.55
CA CYS A 46 6.29 8.99 14.01
C CYS A 46 5.39 8.47 15.14
N ALA A 47 4.09 8.79 15.08
CA ALA A 47 3.13 8.37 16.10
C ALA A 47 2.91 6.85 16.19
N VAL A 48 3.36 6.08 15.19
CA VAL A 48 3.53 4.61 15.29
C VAL A 48 4.95 4.32 14.83
N ARG A 49 5.70 3.52 15.62
CA ARG A 49 7.13 3.25 15.38
C ARG A 49 7.40 2.32 14.20
N SER A 50 6.36 1.68 13.67
CA SER A 50 6.44 0.74 12.57
C SER A 50 5.33 0.96 11.55
N ALA A 51 5.53 0.48 10.33
CA ALA A 51 4.51 0.45 9.29
C ALA A 51 4.46 -0.91 8.62
N ARG A 52 3.26 -1.46 8.46
CA ARG A 52 3.00 -2.67 7.68
C ARG A 52 2.82 -2.34 6.19
N ILE A 53 3.39 -3.15 5.31
CA ILE A 53 3.12 -3.18 3.86
C ILE A 53 2.44 -4.52 3.56
N ASP A 54 1.27 -4.50 2.92
CA ASP A 54 0.45 -5.72 2.78
C ASP A 54 1.11 -6.77 1.88
N ALA A 55 1.69 -6.35 0.76
CA ALA A 55 2.49 -7.23 -0.10
C ALA A 55 3.68 -6.49 -0.71
N VAL A 56 4.83 -7.16 -0.73
CA VAL A 56 6.06 -6.68 -1.38
C VAL A 56 6.50 -7.71 -2.40
N LEU A 57 6.43 -7.33 -3.68
CA LEU A 57 6.93 -8.14 -4.78
C LEU A 57 8.37 -7.72 -5.09
N VAL A 58 9.27 -8.70 -5.19
CA VAL A 58 10.64 -8.54 -5.67
C VAL A 58 10.79 -9.37 -6.95
N CYS A 59 11.21 -8.74 -8.05
CA CYS A 59 11.48 -9.39 -9.33
C CYS A 59 12.68 -8.73 -10.04
N GLU A 60 13.02 -9.19 -11.24
CA GLU A 60 14.19 -8.72 -11.98
C GLU A 60 14.21 -7.20 -12.21
N SER A 61 13.04 -6.57 -12.30
CA SER A 61 12.93 -5.12 -12.54
C SER A 61 12.88 -4.26 -11.27
N GLY A 62 12.89 -4.87 -10.07
CA GLY A 62 12.97 -4.18 -8.78
C GLY A 62 11.90 -4.60 -7.76
N VAL A 63 11.56 -3.66 -6.86
CA VAL A 63 10.65 -3.86 -5.73
C VAL A 63 9.34 -3.10 -5.95
N TYR A 64 8.22 -3.78 -5.74
CA TYR A 64 6.88 -3.24 -5.92
C TYR A 64 6.04 -3.47 -4.66
N LEU A 65 5.61 -2.37 -4.04
CA LEU A 65 4.83 -2.38 -2.81
C LEU A 65 3.34 -2.28 -3.15
N PHE A 66 2.52 -3.12 -2.54
CA PHE A 66 1.08 -3.10 -2.71
C PHE A 66 0.39 -2.92 -1.35
N GLU A 67 -0.35 -1.82 -1.23
CA GLU A 67 -1.33 -1.61 -0.16
C GLU A 67 -2.68 -2.15 -0.62
N ILE A 68 -3.27 -3.10 0.10
CA ILE A 68 -4.47 -3.81 -0.34
C ILE A 68 -5.68 -3.29 0.45
N LYS A 69 -6.67 -2.74 -0.26
CA LYS A 69 -7.92 -2.28 0.37
C LYS A 69 -9.05 -3.28 0.12
N SER A 70 -9.77 -3.67 1.17
CA SER A 70 -10.84 -4.67 1.11
C SER A 70 -12.19 -4.13 0.59
N TRP A 71 -12.21 -2.97 -0.06
CA TRP A 71 -13.46 -2.38 -0.57
C TRP A 71 -14.07 -3.26 -1.66
N ARG A 72 -15.37 -3.51 -1.58
CA ARG A 72 -16.13 -4.35 -2.51
C ARG A 72 -17.45 -3.66 -2.81
N ASN A 73 -17.93 -3.76 -4.05
CA ASN A 73 -19.19 -3.14 -4.49
C ASN A 73 -19.27 -1.70 -4.00
N ALA A 74 -18.32 -0.87 -4.42
CA ALA A 74 -18.14 0.46 -3.88
C ALA A 74 -17.69 1.46 -4.95
N PHE A 75 -18.16 2.69 -4.81
CA PHE A 75 -17.72 3.84 -5.59
C PHE A 75 -16.66 4.58 -4.79
N VAL A 76 -15.47 4.71 -5.36
CA VAL A 76 -14.37 5.49 -4.81
C VAL A 76 -14.14 6.65 -5.76
N TYR A 77 -14.30 7.87 -5.26
CA TYR A 77 -14.19 9.05 -6.10
C TYR A 77 -13.38 10.16 -5.44
N ARG A 78 -12.69 10.91 -6.28
CA ARG A 78 -11.84 12.04 -5.89
C ARG A 78 -12.48 13.33 -6.39
N LYS A 79 -12.82 14.24 -5.47
CA LYS A 79 -13.29 15.58 -5.81
C LYS A 79 -12.14 16.57 -5.74
N GLN A 80 -11.89 17.24 -6.85
CA GLN A 80 -11.09 18.48 -6.88
C GLN A 80 -11.88 19.54 -6.11
N ALA A 81 -11.22 20.31 -5.27
CA ALA A 81 -11.84 21.42 -4.57
C ALA A 81 -10.81 22.54 -4.52
N GLU A 82 -10.74 23.44 -5.49
CA GLU A 82 -9.83 24.58 -5.36
C GLU A 82 -10.40 25.60 -4.37
N PRO A 83 -9.59 26.17 -3.45
CA PRO A 83 -8.12 26.07 -3.30
C PRO A 83 -7.64 24.95 -2.33
N ALA A 84 -8.50 24.02 -1.95
CA ALA A 84 -8.22 22.94 -1.01
C ALA A 84 -7.54 21.70 -1.64
N PRO A 85 -6.87 20.85 -0.84
CA PRO A 85 -6.40 19.56 -1.33
C PRO A 85 -7.59 18.68 -1.80
N PRO A 86 -7.37 17.81 -2.79
CA PRO A 86 -8.40 16.88 -3.26
C PRO A 86 -8.94 16.01 -2.13
N ARG A 87 -10.26 15.86 -2.10
CA ARG A 87 -10.96 15.06 -1.08
C ARG A 87 -11.40 13.72 -1.66
N TRP A 88 -11.24 12.67 -0.87
CA TRP A 88 -11.52 11.31 -1.26
C TRP A 88 -12.77 10.79 -0.57
N PHE A 89 -13.61 10.06 -1.31
CA PHE A 89 -14.86 9.55 -0.80
C PHE A 89 -15.05 8.09 -1.18
N LEU A 90 -15.64 7.34 -0.26
CA LEU A 90 -16.08 5.96 -0.44
C LEU A 90 -17.59 5.89 -0.22
N ARG A 91 -18.32 5.36 -1.21
CA ARG A 91 -19.75 5.08 -1.12
C ARG A 91 -19.98 3.62 -1.47
N LEU A 92 -20.60 2.86 -0.57
CA LEU A 92 -20.96 1.48 -0.87
C LEU A 92 -22.12 1.45 -1.87
N ASP A 93 -22.16 0.42 -2.71
CA ASP A 93 -23.26 0.23 -3.66
C ASP A 93 -24.60 0.09 -2.92
N GLY A 94 -25.65 0.65 -3.50
CA GLY A 94 -26.96 0.78 -2.85
C GLY A 94 -27.03 1.81 -1.70
N CYS A 95 -25.92 2.42 -1.29
CA CYS A 95 -25.93 3.48 -0.27
C CYS A 95 -25.96 4.87 -0.90
N THR A 96 -26.75 5.78 -0.33
CA THR A 96 -26.78 7.19 -0.76
C THR A 96 -25.68 8.03 -0.11
N LYS A 97 -25.26 7.67 1.12
CA LYS A 97 -24.24 8.40 1.87
C LYS A 97 -22.84 7.96 1.47
N ALA A 98 -22.02 8.93 1.10
CA ALA A 98 -20.58 8.76 0.95
C ALA A 98 -19.86 9.15 2.24
N ARG A 99 -18.81 8.40 2.58
CA ARG A 99 -17.90 8.72 3.69
C ARG A 99 -16.61 9.29 3.13
N GLU A 100 -16.15 10.40 3.68
CA GLU A 100 -14.81 10.90 3.39
C GLU A 100 -13.75 9.93 3.94
N ILE A 101 -12.75 9.64 3.12
CA ILE A 101 -11.63 8.78 3.46
C ILE A 101 -10.33 9.55 3.24
N GLY A 102 -9.25 9.13 3.89
CA GLY A 102 -7.92 9.65 3.57
C GLY A 102 -7.50 9.27 2.15
N ASP A 103 -6.55 10.03 1.59
CA ASP A 103 -5.94 9.70 0.30
C ASP A 103 -5.35 8.28 0.35
N PRO A 104 -5.84 7.35 -0.49
CA PRO A 104 -5.40 5.96 -0.43
C PRO A 104 -3.91 5.80 -0.79
N ALA A 105 -3.41 6.63 -1.70
CA ALA A 105 -2.03 6.58 -2.19
C ALA A 105 -1.06 7.26 -1.22
N TRP A 106 -1.51 8.26 -0.46
CA TRP A 106 -0.68 8.96 0.53
C TRP A 106 -0.04 8.02 1.56
N GLN A 107 -0.83 7.05 2.07
CA GLN A 107 -0.33 6.07 3.03
C GLN A 107 0.80 5.20 2.43
N GLY A 108 0.64 4.74 1.20
CA GLY A 108 1.67 3.97 0.49
C GLY A 108 2.92 4.79 0.19
N GLY A 109 2.74 6.05 -0.20
CA GLY A 109 3.83 6.99 -0.51
C GLY A 109 4.79 7.20 0.67
N HIS A 110 4.28 7.38 1.88
CA HIS A 110 5.13 7.51 3.08
C HIS A 110 5.96 6.26 3.38
N LYS A 111 5.35 5.08 3.26
CA LYS A 111 6.04 3.79 3.47
C LYS A 111 7.11 3.57 2.40
N ALA A 112 6.78 3.89 1.14
CA ALA A 112 7.71 3.81 0.02
C ALA A 112 8.90 4.76 0.20
N ALA A 113 8.66 6.01 0.63
CA ALA A 113 9.71 6.98 0.90
C ALA A 113 10.63 6.54 2.05
N ARG A 114 10.08 5.91 3.09
CA ARG A 114 10.88 5.32 4.17
C ARG A 114 11.71 4.15 3.66
N LEU A 115 11.10 3.19 2.97
CA LEU A 115 11.78 2.00 2.49
C LEU A 115 12.86 2.35 1.45
N ARG A 116 12.64 3.37 0.62
CA ARG A 116 13.65 3.90 -0.31
C ARG A 116 14.94 4.28 0.41
N LYS A 117 14.88 4.90 1.59
CA LYS A 117 16.07 5.28 2.38
C LYS A 117 16.82 4.08 2.99
N LEU A 118 16.20 2.90 3.01
CA LEU A 118 16.76 1.67 3.60
C LEU A 118 17.26 0.69 2.53
N LEU A 119 16.94 0.93 1.26
CA LEU A 119 17.32 0.09 0.13
C LEU A 119 18.36 0.81 -0.75
N PRO A 120 19.11 0.07 -1.58
CA PRO A 120 20.03 0.67 -2.55
C PRO A 120 19.33 1.66 -3.48
N ASP A 121 19.98 2.79 -3.76
CA ASP A 121 19.40 3.88 -4.56
C ASP A 121 19.24 3.50 -6.05
N ASP A 122 20.03 2.56 -6.54
CA ASP A 122 19.97 2.00 -7.89
C ASP A 122 18.85 0.97 -8.07
N LEU A 123 18.17 0.56 -6.99
CA LEU A 123 17.04 -0.35 -7.05
C LEU A 123 15.75 0.40 -7.43
N ARG A 124 14.96 -0.14 -8.36
CA ARG A 124 13.62 0.41 -8.62
C ARG A 124 12.70 0.08 -7.44
N LEU A 125 11.93 1.06 -6.99
CA LEU A 125 10.90 0.92 -5.96
C LEU A 125 9.67 1.70 -6.37
N GLN A 126 8.53 1.02 -6.51
CA GLN A 126 7.23 1.62 -6.83
C GLN A 126 6.18 1.16 -5.84
N CYS A 127 5.20 2.01 -5.55
CA CYS A 127 4.13 1.70 -4.62
C CYS A 127 2.77 1.90 -5.29
N PHE A 128 1.89 0.93 -5.08
CA PHE A 128 0.54 0.87 -5.60
C PHE A 128 -0.46 0.61 -4.48
N VAL A 129 -1.69 1.04 -4.70
CA VAL A 129 -2.85 0.64 -3.91
C VAL A 129 -3.67 -0.31 -4.77
N LEU A 130 -3.84 -1.56 -4.33
CA LEU A 130 -4.65 -2.55 -5.02
C LEU A 130 -6.04 -2.65 -4.39
N LEU A 131 -7.05 -2.61 -5.26
CA LEU A 131 -8.45 -2.86 -4.97
C LEU A 131 -8.82 -4.23 -5.58
N PRO A 132 -8.61 -5.35 -4.85
CA PRO A 132 -8.66 -6.70 -5.43
C PRO A 132 -10.07 -7.28 -5.52
N CYS A 133 -11.03 -6.70 -4.78
CA CYS A 133 -12.41 -7.19 -4.76
C CYS A 133 -13.21 -6.61 -5.94
N ASP A 134 -14.21 -7.37 -6.36
CA ASP A 134 -15.08 -6.97 -7.48
C ASP A 134 -16.02 -5.81 -7.13
N GLY A 135 -16.56 -5.19 -8.18
CA GLY A 135 -17.57 -4.14 -8.08
C GLY A 135 -17.05 -2.79 -7.60
N VAL A 136 -15.74 -2.59 -7.53
CA VAL A 136 -15.16 -1.27 -7.22
C VAL A 136 -15.14 -0.41 -8.47
N LYS A 137 -15.76 0.77 -8.40
CA LYS A 137 -15.82 1.77 -9.46
C LYS A 137 -15.03 2.99 -9.04
N LEU A 138 -14.15 3.45 -9.93
CA LEU A 138 -13.27 4.59 -9.73
C LEU A 138 -13.77 5.78 -10.55
N GLU A 139 -13.92 6.94 -9.93
CA GLU A 139 -14.43 8.15 -10.60
C GLU A 139 -13.61 9.41 -10.27
N GLY A 140 -13.41 10.26 -11.29
CA GLY A 140 -12.60 11.47 -11.21
C GLY A 140 -11.15 11.25 -11.66
N ALA A 141 -10.29 12.23 -11.41
CA ALA A 141 -8.87 12.18 -11.77
C ALA A 141 -8.10 11.26 -10.81
N ILE A 142 -8.23 9.95 -10.98
CA ILE A 142 -7.61 8.95 -10.10
C ILE A 142 -6.10 8.81 -10.42
N PRO A 143 -5.21 8.84 -9.41
CA PRO A 143 -3.79 8.61 -9.64
C PRO A 143 -3.53 7.20 -10.19
N ALA A 144 -2.59 7.08 -11.13
CA ALA A 144 -2.18 5.79 -11.72
C ALA A 144 -1.60 4.78 -10.70
N ALA A 145 -1.32 5.22 -9.48
CA ALA A 145 -0.91 4.36 -8.37
C ALA A 145 -2.07 3.52 -7.79
N ILE A 146 -3.33 3.89 -8.04
CA ILE A 146 -4.50 3.15 -7.58
C ILE A 146 -4.93 2.19 -8.69
N LEU A 147 -4.91 0.90 -8.36
CA LEU A 147 -5.10 -0.21 -9.29
C LEU A 147 -6.30 -1.04 -8.88
N THR A 148 -7.04 -1.50 -9.88
CA THR A 148 -7.96 -2.62 -9.77
C THR A 148 -7.27 -3.92 -10.20
N ARG A 149 -7.94 -5.06 -10.04
CA ARG A 149 -7.49 -6.35 -10.58
C ARG A 149 -7.17 -6.28 -12.09
N GLN A 150 -7.94 -5.52 -12.85
CA GLN A 150 -7.83 -5.46 -14.32
C GLN A 150 -6.54 -4.76 -14.78
N ASP A 151 -5.97 -3.90 -13.94
CA ASP A 151 -4.77 -3.13 -14.26
C ASP A 151 -3.48 -3.96 -14.08
N LEU A 152 -3.50 -5.00 -13.23
CA LEU A 152 -2.31 -5.77 -12.86
C LEU A 152 -1.53 -6.36 -14.05
N PRO A 153 -2.16 -6.96 -15.08
CA PRO A 153 -1.42 -7.47 -16.24
C PRO A 153 -0.70 -6.35 -17.02
N TYR A 154 -1.28 -5.16 -17.10
CA TYR A 154 -0.64 -4.01 -17.73
C TYR A 154 0.56 -3.54 -16.90
N ILE A 155 0.41 -3.44 -15.58
CA ILE A 155 1.50 -3.06 -14.67
C ILE A 155 2.66 -4.06 -14.72
N ALA A 156 2.40 -5.36 -14.79
CA ALA A 156 3.43 -6.37 -14.96
C ALA A 156 4.24 -6.18 -16.26
N ARG A 157 3.57 -5.89 -17.38
CA ARG A 157 4.25 -5.58 -18.66
C ARG A 157 5.04 -4.29 -18.59
N LEU A 158 4.47 -3.25 -17.98
CA LEU A 158 5.13 -1.95 -17.81
C LEU A 158 6.39 -2.08 -16.94
N ALA A 159 6.32 -2.84 -15.85
CA ALA A 159 7.46 -3.16 -15.00
C ALA A 159 8.60 -3.83 -15.80
N ARG A 160 8.27 -4.83 -16.63
CA ARG A 160 9.24 -5.54 -17.46
C ARG A 160 9.89 -4.63 -18.51
N ASN A 161 9.10 -3.74 -19.12
CA ASN A 161 9.60 -2.79 -20.13
C ASN A 161 10.44 -1.67 -19.51
N ASN A 162 10.03 -1.15 -18.36
CA ASN A 162 10.76 -0.13 -17.63
C ASN A 162 12.11 -0.62 -17.11
N GLY A 163 12.24 -1.93 -16.81
CA GLY A 163 13.54 -2.54 -16.55
C GLY A 163 14.51 -2.43 -17.72
N ARG A 164 14.00 -2.40 -18.97
CA ARG A 164 14.83 -2.37 -20.19
C ARG A 164 15.16 -0.97 -20.73
N ARG A 165 14.37 0.06 -20.38
CA ARG A 165 14.40 1.40 -21.04
C ARG A 165 14.47 2.60 -20.09
N SER A 166 14.87 2.43 -18.84
CA SER A 166 14.85 3.53 -17.87
C SER A 166 15.94 4.57 -18.13
N ALA A 167 15.56 5.86 -18.16
CA ALA A 167 16.48 7.01 -18.29
C ALA A 167 17.42 7.19 -17.07
N ARG A 168 17.06 6.61 -15.92
CA ARG A 168 17.95 6.42 -14.77
C ARG A 168 18.36 4.95 -14.74
N PRO A 169 19.65 4.61 -14.70
CA PRO A 169 20.12 3.23 -14.73
C PRO A 169 19.77 2.56 -13.40
N CYS A 170 18.54 2.06 -13.28
CA CYS A 170 18.20 1.15 -12.21
C CYS A 170 18.78 -0.21 -12.54
N ARG A 171 19.50 -0.81 -11.59
CA ARG A 171 20.06 -2.14 -11.74
C ARG A 171 18.94 -3.17 -11.89
N LEU A 172 19.08 -4.06 -12.88
CA LEU A 172 18.27 -5.27 -12.96
C LEU A 172 18.81 -6.31 -11.97
N LEU A 173 17.90 -7.01 -11.32
CA LEU A 173 18.22 -8.11 -10.42
C LEU A 173 18.25 -9.42 -11.19
N ASP A 174 19.30 -10.21 -10.98
CA ASP A 174 19.30 -11.63 -11.27
C ASP A 174 18.65 -12.41 -10.11
N THR A 175 18.58 -13.74 -10.23
CA THR A 175 17.98 -14.59 -9.20
C THR A 175 18.66 -14.40 -7.83
N ALA A 176 19.99 -14.28 -7.80
CA ALA A 176 20.72 -14.04 -6.56
C ALA A 176 20.40 -12.65 -5.97
N GLY A 177 20.33 -11.62 -6.81
CA GLY A 177 19.96 -10.26 -6.40
C GLY A 177 18.53 -10.17 -5.86
N ILE A 178 17.60 -10.98 -6.40
CA ILE A 178 16.24 -11.10 -5.86
C ILE A 178 16.29 -11.67 -4.43
N GLU A 179 16.97 -12.80 -4.22
CA GLU A 179 17.06 -13.40 -2.88
C GLU A 179 17.79 -12.48 -1.87
N GLN A 180 18.87 -11.82 -2.29
CA GLN A 180 19.57 -10.84 -1.44
C GLN A 180 18.69 -9.64 -1.07
N THR A 181 17.88 -9.17 -2.01
CA THR A 181 16.92 -8.08 -1.76
C THR A 181 15.84 -8.53 -0.78
N VAL A 182 15.33 -9.76 -0.93
CA VAL A 182 14.39 -10.35 0.02
C VAL A 182 15.00 -10.48 1.41
N GLN A 183 16.22 -11.00 1.52
CA GLN A 183 16.91 -11.11 2.80
C GLN A 183 17.09 -9.73 3.44
N ARG A 184 17.50 -8.72 2.67
CA ARG A 184 17.60 -7.35 3.17
C ARG A 184 16.27 -6.80 3.69
N LEU A 185 15.15 -7.10 3.03
CA LEU A 185 13.83 -6.69 3.50
C LEU A 185 13.47 -7.37 4.83
N ILE A 186 13.84 -8.65 4.99
CA ILE A 186 13.69 -9.39 6.26
C ILE A 186 14.58 -8.78 7.33
N ASP A 187 15.83 -8.46 7.02
CA ASP A 187 16.78 -7.82 7.95
C ASP A 187 16.30 -6.42 8.38
N ILE A 188 15.69 -5.65 7.46
CA ILE A 188 15.05 -4.36 7.76
C ILE A 188 13.90 -4.52 8.74
N GLN A 189 13.08 -5.57 8.59
CA GLN A 189 12.03 -5.87 9.56
C GLN A 189 12.65 -6.24 10.91
N GLY A 190 13.73 -7.02 10.91
CA GLY A 190 14.41 -7.46 12.12
C GLY A 190 13.43 -8.17 13.07
N GLU A 191 13.36 -7.69 14.30
CA GLU A 191 12.49 -8.23 15.34
C GLU A 191 11.07 -7.64 15.34
N LEU A 192 10.76 -6.71 14.43
CA LEU A 192 9.43 -6.11 14.36
C LEU A 192 8.39 -7.14 13.95
N THR A 193 7.32 -7.26 14.74
CA THR A 193 6.23 -8.19 14.46
C THR A 193 4.96 -7.47 13.99
N LEU A 194 4.15 -8.17 13.20
CA LEU A 194 2.83 -7.70 12.81
C LEU A 194 1.94 -7.45 14.04
N GLU A 195 2.01 -8.33 15.03
CA GLU A 195 1.23 -8.21 16.26
C GLU A 195 1.55 -6.91 17.01
N GLN A 196 2.84 -6.62 17.19
CA GLN A 196 3.29 -5.38 17.82
C GLN A 196 2.84 -4.15 17.03
N HIS A 197 2.96 -4.17 15.69
CA HIS A 197 2.47 -3.07 14.85
C HIS A 197 0.95 -2.83 15.02
N LEU A 198 0.15 -3.90 15.06
CA LEU A 198 -1.29 -3.80 15.24
C LEU A 198 -1.65 -3.28 16.64
N GLN A 199 -0.89 -3.68 17.66
CA GLN A 199 -1.04 -3.19 19.02
C GLN A 199 -0.71 -1.69 19.12
N ASP A 200 0.45 -1.25 18.61
CA ASP A 200 0.85 0.16 18.60
C ASP A 200 -0.19 1.05 17.88
N CYS A 201 -0.77 0.53 16.79
CA CYS A 201 -1.84 1.20 16.06
C CYS A 201 -3.11 1.34 16.92
N ARG A 202 -3.53 0.28 17.63
CA ARG A 202 -4.69 0.34 18.54
C ARG A 202 -4.46 1.35 19.66
N GLU A 203 -3.32 1.30 20.32
CA GLU A 203 -2.97 2.22 21.40
C GLU A 203 -2.98 3.68 20.93
N ARG A 204 -2.49 3.94 19.70
CA ARG A 204 -2.60 5.27 19.10
C ARG A 204 -4.04 5.71 18.91
N PHE A 205 -4.92 4.83 18.41
CA PHE A 205 -6.35 5.15 18.24
C PHE A 205 -7.04 5.39 19.58
N GLU A 206 -6.68 4.64 20.62
CA GLU A 206 -7.22 4.76 21.98
C GLU A 206 -6.72 6.00 22.72
N ARG A 207 -5.48 6.45 22.46
CA ARG A 207 -4.93 7.72 22.98
C ARG A 207 -5.39 8.95 22.20
N ALA A 208 -6.08 8.76 21.07
CA ALA A 208 -6.57 9.85 20.23
C ALA A 208 -7.82 10.63 20.73
N PRO A 209 -8.40 10.44 21.93
CA PRO A 209 -9.37 11.39 22.48
C PRO A 209 -8.76 12.19 23.64
N ALA A 210 -8.14 13.34 23.35
CA ALA A 210 -7.93 14.44 24.32
C ALA A 210 -7.54 15.78 23.68
N LEU A 211 -6.89 15.80 22.51
CA LEU A 211 -6.34 17.04 21.93
C LEU A 211 -7.29 17.79 20.96
N SER A 212 -8.59 17.47 20.97
CA SER A 212 -9.58 18.14 20.09
C SER A 212 -10.70 18.85 20.86
N ARG A 213 -10.59 19.02 22.18
CA ARG A 213 -11.62 19.68 23.00
C ARG A 213 -11.14 20.86 23.86
N GLU A 214 -9.86 21.20 23.84
CA GLU A 214 -9.36 22.45 24.45
C GLU A 214 -9.01 23.43 23.34
N GLY A 215 -9.94 24.33 23.04
CA GLY A 215 -9.81 25.32 21.95
C GLY A 215 -11.13 25.96 21.52
N ALA A 216 -12.26 25.55 22.11
CA ALA A 216 -13.55 26.22 21.95
C ALA A 216 -14.16 26.55 23.33
N SER A 217 -13.49 27.37 24.11
CA SER A 217 -14.08 28.20 25.17
C SER A 217 -13.04 29.15 25.73
N ARG A 218 -12.95 30.34 25.15
CA ARG A 218 -13.04 31.66 25.80
C ARG A 218 -12.81 32.74 24.76
#